data_AF-A0A7V5NUR4-F1
#
_entry.id   AF-A0A7V5NUR4-F1
#
_cell.length_a   1.000
_cell.length_b   1.000
_cell.length_c   1.000
_cell.angle_alpha   90.00
_cell.angle_beta   90.00
_cell.angle_gamma   90.00
#
_symmetry.space_group_name_H-M   'P 1'
#
loop_
_entity.id
_entity.type
_entity.pdbx_description
1 polymer ?
#
loop_
_entity_poly.entity_id
_entity_poly.type
_entity_poly.pdbx_seq_one_letter_code
_entity_poly.pdbx_strand_id
1 'polypeptide(L)' 'MDFEIISRTKLEGNSEELILKTEKNNLQLLGYVLETVEGMCNYTTVDKEETLLKVVYTLDFKNDVDQILQSLKENEG' A
#
# COMPACT_ATOMS: atom_id res chain seq x y z
N MET A 1 10.46 -2.48 6.81
CA MET A 1 9.31 -3.41 6.78
C MET A 1 9.45 -4.23 5.53
N ASP A 2 9.43 -5.56 5.66
CA ASP A 2 9.52 -6.42 4.48
C ASP A 2 8.18 -6.48 3.72
N PHE A 3 8.21 -5.96 2.49
CA PHE A 3 7.13 -6.07 1.51
C PHE A 3 7.64 -5.83 0.08
N GLU A 4 6.94 -6.43 -0.87
CA GLU A 4 7.16 -6.36 -2.30
C GLU A 4 5.99 -5.65 -2.98
N ILE A 5 6.28 -4.79 -3.96
CA ILE A 5 5.25 -4.25 -4.86
C ILE A 5 5.11 -5.22 -6.02
N ILE A 6 4.00 -5.95 -6.05
CA ILE A 6 3.71 -6.97 -7.08
C ILE A 6 3.23 -6.31 -8.37
N SER A 7 2.42 -5.26 -8.26
CA SER A 7 1.93 -4.52 -9.42
C SER A 7 1.62 -3.07 -9.10
N ARG A 8 1.69 -2.24 -10.15
CA ARG A 8 1.16 -0.88 -10.21
C ARG A 8 0.33 -0.73 -11.48
N THR A 9 -0.92 -0.33 -11.33
CA THR A 9 -1.85 -0.19 -12.45
C THR A 9 -2.52 1.16 -12.38
N LYS A 10 -2.40 1.97 -13.43
CA LYS A 10 -3.22 3.19 -13.54
C LYS A 10 -4.66 2.80 -13.82
N LEU A 11 -5.58 3.31 -13.01
CA LEU A 11 -7.01 3.15 -13.17
C LEU A 11 -7.59 4.35 -13.94
N GLU A 12 -8.80 4.18 -14.47
CA GLU A 12 -9.57 5.31 -15.00
C GLU A 12 -9.86 6.33 -13.89
N GLY A 13 -9.85 7.63 -14.20
CA GLY A 13 -10.21 8.67 -13.24
C GLY A 13 -9.09 9.13 -12.29
N ASN A 14 -7.85 9.27 -12.79
CA ASN A 14 -6.71 9.84 -12.05
C ASN A 14 -6.34 9.06 -10.78
N SER A 15 -6.46 7.73 -10.81
CA SER A 15 -6.12 6.86 -9.68
C SER A 15 -5.11 5.78 -10.08
N GLU A 16 -4.38 5.26 -9.10
CA GLU A 16 -3.44 4.16 -9.23
C GLU A 16 -3.78 3.07 -8.22
N GLU A 17 -3.74 1.82 -8.67
CA GLU A 17 -3.83 0.62 -7.86
C GLU A 17 -2.42 0.07 -7.64
N LEU A 18 -2.14 -0.32 -6.40
CA LEU A 18 -0.96 -1.03 -5.97
C LEU A 18 -1.37 -2.37 -5.37
N ILE A 19 -0.68 -3.45 -5.76
CA ILE A 19 -0.73 -4.71 -5.03
C ILE A 19 0.59 -4.87 -4.29
N LEU A 20 0.49 -4.95 -2.97
CA LEU A 20 1.60 -5.21 -2.06
C LEU A 20 1.51 -6.65 -1.58
N LYS A 21 2.64 -7.35 -1.58
CA LYS A 21 2.81 -8.63 -0.90
C LYS A 21 3.70 -8.42 0.30
N THR A 22 3.31 -8.94 1.45
CA THR A 22 4.06 -8.77 2.69
C THR A 22 3.93 -10.00 3.57
N GLU A 23 4.61 -10.04 4.71
CA GLU A 23 4.35 -11.07 5.71
C GLU A 23 3.03 -10.81 6.46
N LYS A 24 2.43 -11.88 6.98
CA LYS A 24 1.15 -11.80 7.72
C LYS A 24 1.19 -10.81 8.89
N ASN A 25 2.33 -10.72 9.57
CA ASN A 25 2.52 -9.81 10.72
C ASN A 25 2.54 -8.33 10.28
N ASN A 26 3.01 -8.05 9.07
CA ASN A 26 3.12 -6.70 8.51
C ASN A 26 1.81 -6.23 7.86
N LEU A 27 0.92 -7.16 7.48
CA LEU A 27 -0.34 -6.86 6.81
C LEU A 27 -1.24 -5.91 7.63
N GLN A 28 -1.39 -6.17 8.94
CA GLN A 28 -2.17 -5.29 9.82
C GLN A 28 -1.53 -3.92 9.99
N LEU A 29 -0.20 -3.87 10.14
CA LEU A 29 0.51 -2.63 10.34
C LEU A 29 0.49 -1.76 9.06
N LEU A 30 0.65 -2.37 7.88
CA LEU A 30 0.48 -1.68 6.60
C LEU A 30 -0.93 -1.11 6.43
N GLY A 31 -1.96 -1.91 6.76
CA GLY A 31 -3.34 -1.42 6.77
C GLY A 31 -3.50 -0.18 7.66
N TYR A 32 -3.04 -0.27 8.91
CA TYR A 32 -3.10 0.83 9.88
C TYR A 32 -2.34 2.08 9.42
N VAL A 33 -1.13 1.94 8.86
CA VAL A 33 -0.37 3.08 8.33
C VAL A 33 -1.11 3.71 7.15
N LEU A 34 -1.73 2.92 6.28
CA LEU A 34 -2.48 3.43 5.14
C LEU A 34 -3.81 4.09 5.56
N GLU A 35 -4.39 3.70 6.70
CA GLU A 35 -5.52 4.43 7.32
C GLU A 35 -5.14 5.85 7.73
N THR A 36 -3.87 6.12 8.06
CA THR A 36 -3.44 7.50 8.36
C THR A 36 -3.52 8.42 7.14
N VAL A 37 -3.65 7.84 5.95
CA VAL A 37 -3.85 8.53 4.66
C VAL A 37 -5.35 8.52 4.28
N GLU A 38 -6.24 8.50 5.28
CA GLU A 38 -7.69 8.42 5.13
C GLU A 38 -8.23 9.48 4.15
N GLY A 39 -9.14 9.07 3.26
CA GLY A 39 -9.71 9.93 2.20
C GLY A 39 -8.87 10.03 0.92
N MET A 40 -7.64 9.49 0.93
CA MET A 40 -6.73 9.50 -0.22
C MET A 40 -6.41 8.09 -0.72
N CYS A 41 -6.43 7.11 0.19
CA CYS A 41 -6.18 5.69 -0.06
C CYS A 41 -7.38 4.83 0.36
N ASN A 42 -7.75 3.86 -0.47
CA ASN A 42 -8.56 2.71 -0.07
C ASN A 42 -7.66 1.48 -0.06
N TYR A 43 -7.74 0.65 0.96
CA TYR A 43 -7.01 -0.61 0.96
C TYR A 43 -7.92 -1.79 1.32
N THR A 44 -7.58 -2.97 0.82
CA THR A 44 -8.29 -4.20 1.14
C THR A 44 -7.36 -5.39 1.01
N THR A 45 -7.53 -6.38 1.89
CA THR A 45 -6.83 -7.66 1.74
C THR A 45 -7.48 -8.44 0.62
N VAL A 46 -6.76 -8.62 -0.48
CA VAL A 46 -7.27 -9.34 -1.66
C VAL A 46 -7.15 -10.84 -1.48
N ASP A 47 -6.09 -11.26 -0.78
CA ASP A 47 -5.83 -12.64 -0.41
C ASP A 47 -5.14 -12.68 0.97
N LYS A 48 -5.77 -13.36 1.93
CA LYS A 48 -5.25 -13.49 3.30
C LYS A 48 -4.22 -14.61 3.44
N GLU A 49 -4.23 -15.61 2.55
CA GLU A 49 -3.26 -16.70 2.53
C GLU A 49 -1.97 -16.24 1.85
N GLU A 50 -2.09 -15.52 0.74
CA GLU A 50 -0.95 -14.92 0.03
C GLU A 50 -0.51 -13.55 0.57
N THR A 51 -1.20 -13.08 1.62
CA THR A 51 -0.89 -11.84 2.34
C THR A 51 -0.76 -10.63 1.41
N LEU A 52 -1.72 -10.54 0.49
CA LEU A 52 -1.82 -9.50 -0.53
C LEU A 52 -2.71 -8.35 -0.06
N LEU A 53 -2.16 -7.14 -0.13
CA LEU A 53 -2.85 -5.90 0.19
C LEU A 53 -3.00 -5.09 -1.10
N LYS A 54 -4.24 -4.81 -1.48
CA LYS A 54 -4.54 -3.82 -2.52
C LYS A 54 -4.59 -2.46 -1.87
N VAL A 55 -3.99 -1.46 -2.52
CA VAL A 55 -4.05 -0.04 -2.17
C VAL A 55 -4.45 0.73 -3.41
N VAL A 56 -5.46 1.59 -3.32
CA VAL A 56 -5.93 2.44 -4.43
C VAL A 56 -5.91 3.88 -3.97
N TYR A 57 -5.24 4.75 -4.71
CA TYR A 57 -5.12 6.17 -4.38
C TYR A 57 -5.22 7.08 -5.60
N THR A 58 -5.57 8.34 -5.38
CA THR A 58 -5.54 9.33 -6.47
C THR A 58 -4.10 9.75 -6.77
N LEU A 59 -3.78 10.01 -8.03
CA LEU A 59 -2.42 10.31 -8.48
C LEU A 59 -1.83 11.57 -7.83
N ASP A 60 -2.67 12.47 -7.32
CA ASP A 60 -2.24 13.66 -6.58
C ASP A 60 -1.48 13.30 -5.29
N PHE A 61 -1.77 12.13 -4.70
CA PHE A 61 -1.13 11.60 -3.50
C PHE A 61 -0.05 10.56 -3.78
N LYS A 62 0.30 10.34 -5.05
CA LYS A 62 1.30 9.33 -5.43
C LYS A 62 2.63 9.54 -4.70
N ASN A 63 3.09 10.78 -4.61
CA ASN A 63 4.36 11.09 -3.95
C ASN A 63 4.30 10.80 -2.45
N ASP A 64 3.18 11.11 -1.80
CA ASP A 64 2.99 10.87 -0.36
C ASP A 64 2.97 9.36 -0.08
N VAL A 65 2.23 8.59 -0.90
CA VAL A 65 2.20 7.12 -0.80
C VAL A 65 3.59 6.52 -1.03
N ASP A 66 4.31 6.98 -2.05
CA ASP A 66 5.67 6.50 -2.33
C ASP A 66 6.64 6.79 -1.17
N GLN A 67 6.54 7.99 -0.56
CA GLN A 67 7.35 8.36 0.61
C GLN A 67 7.03 7.53 1.84
N ILE A 68 5.75 7.25 2.10
CA ILE A 68 5.34 6.37 3.21
C ILE A 68 5.91 4.96 3.00
N LEU A 69 5.72 4.38 1.82
CA LEU A 69 6.24 3.04 1.50
C LEU A 69 7.77 3.00 1.61
N GLN A 70 8.47 4.02 1.14
CA GLN A 70 9.93 4.12 1.29
C GLN A 70 10.33 4.21 2.76
N SER A 71 9.69 5.07 3.54
CA SER A 71 9.97 5.25 4.97
C SER A 71 9.73 3.94 5.75
N LEU A 72 8.70 3.19 5.40
CA LEU A 72 8.42 1.89 5.99
C LEU A 72 9.52 0.87 5.66
N LYS A 73 10.12 0.91 4.47
CA LYS A 73 11.27 0.05 4.13
C LYS A 73 12.52 0.43 4.90
N GLU A 74 12.80 1.72 5.06
CA GLU A 74 14.02 2.23 5.69
C GLU A 74 14.02 2.11 7.22
N ASN A 75 12.85 2.19 7.88
CA ASN A 75 12.72 2.08 9.35
C ASN A 75 12.76 0.62 9.89
N GLU A 76 13.19 -0.35 9.10
CA GLU A 76 13.57 -1.70 9.59
C GLU A 76 15.07 -1.83 9.90
N GLY A 77 15.79 -0.71 9.97
CA GLY A 77 17.20 -0.62 10.38
C GLY A 77 17.39 -0.51 11.89
#